data_AF-A0A7X7Y0S9-F1
#
_entry.id   AF-A0A7X7Y0S9-F1
#
_cell.length_a   1.000
_cell.length_b   1.000
_cell.length_c   1.000
_cell.angle_alpha   90.00
_cell.angle_beta   90.00
_cell.angle_gamma   90.00
#
_symmetry.space_group_name_H-M   'P 1'
#
loop_
_entity.id
_entity.type
_entity.pdbx_description
1 polymer ?
#
loop_
_entity_poly.entity_id
_entity_poly.type
_entity_poly.pdbx_seq_one_letter_code
_entity_poly.pdbx_strand_id
1 'polypeptide(L)' 'MNKKALSEEDIKMKYITPAIEKAGWDIKTQVRAEYSFTDGRIIVRGNLVARGKRKRADYILSYKPN' A
#
# COMPACT_ATOMS: atom_id res chain seq x y z
N MET A 1 5.42 -26.17 0.60
CA MET A 1 6.35 -25.03 0.36
C MET A 1 6.56 -24.27 1.66
N ASN A 2 7.80 -23.90 1.99
CA ASN A 2 8.11 -23.10 3.17
C ASN A 2 7.87 -21.61 2.86
N LYS A 3 6.89 -20.98 3.53
CA LYS A 3 6.58 -19.55 3.35
C LYS A 3 7.76 -18.64 3.70
N LYS A 4 8.66 -19.07 4.59
CA LYS A 4 9.85 -18.30 4.99
C LYS A 4 10.93 -18.24 3.91
N ALA A 5 10.84 -19.07 2.88
CA ALA A 5 11.78 -19.09 1.76
C ALA A 5 11.32 -18.21 0.58
N LEU A 6 10.15 -17.59 0.70
CA LEU A 6 9.58 -16.73 -0.34
C LEU A 6 9.89 -15.27 -0.04
N SER A 7 10.09 -14.47 -1.09
CA SER A 7 10.24 -13.02 -0.95
C SER A 7 8.94 -12.38 -0.46
N GLU A 8 9.02 -11.13 0.01
CA GLU A 8 7.84 -10.36 0.38
C GLU A 8 6.86 -10.25 -0.80
N GLU A 9 7.38 -10.05 -2.01
CA GLU A 9 6.60 -9.95 -3.24
C GLU A 9 5.96 -11.28 -3.63
N ASP A 10 6.68 -12.40 -3.49
CA ASP A 10 6.10 -13.74 -3.66
C ASP A 10 4.94 -13.97 -2.69
N ILE A 11 5.09 -13.56 -1.42
CA ILE A 11 4.03 -13.71 -0.43
C ILE A 11 2.81 -12.84 -0.78
N LYS A 12 3.05 -11.59 -1.21
CA LYS A 12 1.99 -10.68 -1.67
C LYS A 12 1.21 -11.32 -2.82
N MET A 13 1.90 -11.70 -3.91
CA MET A 13 1.25 -12.22 -5.12
C MET A 13 0.63 -13.60 -4.94
N LYS A 14 1.27 -14.52 -4.22
CA LYS A 14 0.81 -15.92 -4.11
C LYS A 14 -0.21 -16.15 -3.00
N TYR A 15 -0.25 -15.28 -1.98
CA TYR A 15 -1.08 -15.50 -0.79
C TYR A 15 -1.98 -14.32 -0.42
N ILE A 16 -1.45 -13.09 -0.40
CA ILE A 16 -2.23 -11.93 0.10
C ILE A 16 -3.22 -11.43 -0.95
N THR A 17 -2.78 -11.12 -2.17
CA THR A 17 -3.67 -10.65 -3.25
C THR A 17 -4.81 -11.64 -3.52
N PRO A 18 -4.56 -12.96 -3.64
CA PRO A 18 -5.63 -13.93 -3.86
C PRO A 18 -6.56 -14.07 -2.65
N ALA A 19 -6.08 -13.83 -1.41
CA ALA A 19 -6.93 -13.85 -0.23
C ALA A 19 -7.87 -12.64 -0.17
N ILE A 20 -7.41 -11.46 -0.59
CA ILE A 20 -8.23 -10.25 -0.68
C ILE A 20 -9.32 -10.42 -1.75
N GLU A 21 -8.96 -10.96 -2.91
CA GLU A 21 -9.92 -11.27 -3.99
C GLU A 21 -10.97 -12.29 -3.51
N LYS A 22 -10.54 -13.38 -2.85
CA LYS A 22 -11.44 -14.39 -2.26
C LYS A 22 -12.35 -13.84 -1.17
N ALA A 23 -11.93 -12.80 -0.47
CA ALA A 23 -12.75 -12.10 0.51
C ALA A 23 -13.83 -11.20 -0.13
N GLY A 24 -13.91 -11.16 -1.46
CA GLY A 24 -14.95 -10.44 -2.21
C GLY A 24 -14.59 -9.01 -2.56
N TRP A 25 -13.33 -8.61 -2.40
CA TRP A 25 -12.86 -7.28 -2.81
C TRP A 25 -12.45 -7.28 -4.28
N ASP A 26 -12.88 -6.26 -5.03
CA ASP A 26 -12.44 -6.08 -6.41
C ASP A 26 -11.03 -5.46 -6.44
N ILE A 27 -10.05 -6.26 -6.84
CA ILE A 27 -8.64 -5.85 -6.90
C ILE A 27 -8.42 -4.65 -7.82
N LYS A 28 -9.23 -4.49 -8.88
CA LYS A 28 -9.03 -3.43 -9.88
C LYS A 28 -9.64 -2.10 -9.44
N THR A 29 -10.76 -2.14 -8.71
CA THR A 29 -11.53 -0.93 -8.38
C THR A 29 -11.40 -0.50 -6.93
N GLN A 30 -11.23 -1.45 -6.01
CA GLN A 30 -11.24 -1.19 -4.56
C GLN A 30 -9.87 -1.34 -3.90
N VAL A 31 -8.91 -2.04 -4.52
CA VAL A 31 -7.61 -2.33 -3.93
C VAL A 31 -6.51 -1.55 -4.64
N ARG A 32 -5.66 -0.88 -3.87
CA ARG A 32 -4.43 -0.25 -4.37
C ARG A 32 -3.23 -0.85 -3.66
N ALA A 33 -2.31 -1.40 -4.43
CA ALA A 33 -1.02 -1.87 -3.93
C ALA A 33 0.02 -0.74 -3.99
N GLU A 34 0.95 -0.73 -3.03
CA GLU A 34 2.12 0.18 -2.99
C GLU A 34 1.81 1.68 -3.08
N TYR A 35 0.64 2.09 -2.57
CA TYR A 35 0.16 3.46 -2.73
C TYR A 35 0.72 4.38 -1.64
N SER A 36 1.22 5.55 -2.07
CA SER A 36 1.59 6.64 -1.17
C SER A 36 0.34 7.46 -0.85
N PHE A 37 -0.24 7.26 0.33
CA PHE A 37 -1.52 7.90 0.70
C PHE A 37 -1.34 9.27 1.37
N THR A 38 -0.10 9.75 1.54
CA THR A 38 0.17 11.09 2.06
C THR A 38 1.26 11.77 1.24
N ASP A 39 1.15 13.09 1.09
CA ASP A 39 2.15 13.91 0.40
C ASP A 39 3.35 14.30 1.27
N GLY A 40 3.46 13.71 2.46
CA GLY A 40 4.46 14.08 3.45
C GLY A 40 4.13 15.40 4.15
N ARG A 41 4.53 15.52 5.42
CA ARG A 41 4.31 16.74 6.21
C ARG A 41 5.17 17.88 5.65
N ILE A 42 4.61 19.08 5.54
CA ILE A 42 5.39 20.28 5.23
C ILE A 42 6.20 20.65 6.48
N ILE A 43 7.51 20.76 6.33
CA ILE A 43 8.46 21.13 7.38
C ILE A 43 9.07 22.46 6.99
N VAL A 44 8.89 23.47 7.85
CA VAL A 44 9.44 24.81 7.68
C VAL A 44 10.50 25.05 8.77
N ARG A 45 11.70 25.45 8.36
CA ARG A 45 12.79 25.89 9.26
C ARG A 45 13.40 27.18 8.73
N GLY A 46 13.01 28.30 9.31
CA GLY A 46 13.39 29.63 8.79
C GLY A 46 12.87 29.81 7.37
N ASN A 47 13.76 30.11 6.42
CA ASN A 47 13.43 30.27 5.00
C ASN A 47 13.44 28.96 4.20
N LEU A 48 13.73 27.81 4.84
CA LEU A 48 13.74 26.51 4.17
C LEU A 48 12.38 25.82 4.30
N VAL A 49 11.82 25.40 3.16
CA VAL A 49 10.61 24.60 3.06
C VAL A 49 10.95 23.25 2.45
N ALA A 50 10.66 22.16 3.15
CA ALA A 50 10.83 20.80 2.66
C ALA A 50 9.58 19.95 2.95
N ARG A 51 9.42 18.84 2.22
CA ARG A 51 8.41 17.82 2.51
C ARG A 51 9.05 16.62 3.20
N GLY A 52 8.43 16.17 4.28
CA GLY A 52 8.81 14.93 4.96
C GLY A 52 8.49 13.69 4.13
N LYS A 53 8.89 12.52 4.64
CA LYS A 53 8.66 11.23 3.98
C LYS A 53 7.17 10.96 3.79
N ARG A 54 6.78 10.60 2.56
CA ARG A 54 5.42 10.10 2.25
C ARG A 54 5.19 8.78 2.98
N LYS A 55 4.05 8.66 3.66
CA LYS A 55 3.58 7.37 4.17
C LYS A 55 3.08 6.51 3.02
N ARG A 56 3.51 5.25 3.00
CA ARG A 56 3.10 4.23 2.03
C ARG A 56 2.47 3.05 2.76
N ALA A 57 1.53 2.39 2.10
CA ALA A 57 0.95 1.15 2.57
C ALA A 57 1.08 0.09 1.47
N ASP A 58 1.26 -1.17 1.86
CA ASP A 58 1.34 -2.30 0.92
C ASP A 58 0.00 -2.58 0.25
N TYR A 59 -1.11 -2.48 1.02
CA TYR A 59 -2.47 -2.60 0.52
C TYR A 59 -3.36 -1.52 1.13
N ILE A 60 -4.19 -0.91 0.29
CA ILE A 60 -5.28 -0.02 0.69
C ILE A 60 -6.56 -0.58 0.09
N LEU A 61 -7.53 -0.92 0.94
CA LEU A 61 -8.84 -1.42 0.56
C LEU A 61 -9.86 -0.30 0.77
N SER A 62 -10.51 0.13 -0.31
CA SER A 62 -11.48 1.24 -0.31
C SER A 62 -12.88 0.68 -0.51
N TYR A 63 -13.70 0.73 0.53
CA TYR A 63 -15.07 0.19 0.48
C TYR A 63 -15.94 0.91 -0.55
N LYS A 64 -15.75 2.22 -0.73
CA LYS A 64 -16.33 3.01 -1.81
C LYS A 64 -15.22 3.54 -2.72
N PRO A 65 -15.41 3.53 -4.05
CA PRO A 65 -14.51 4.25 -4.94
C PRO A 65 -14.59 5.75 -4.62
N ASN A 66 -13.43 6.39 -4.49
CA ASN A 66 -13.29 7.85 -4.45
C ASN A 66 -13.30 8.41 -5.88
#